data_AF-A0A819QUE8-F1
#
_entry.id   AF-A0A819QUE8-F1
#
_cell.length_a   1.000
_cell.length_b   1.000
_cell.length_c   1.000
_cell.angle_alpha   90.00
_cell.angle_beta   90.00
_cell.angle_gamma   90.00
#
_symmetry.space_group_name_H-M   'P 1'
#
loop_
_entity.id
_entity.type
_entity.pdbx_description
1 polymer ?
#
loop_
_entity_poly.entity_id
_entity_poly.type
_entity_poly.pdbx_seq_one_letter_code
_entity_poly.pdbx_strand_id
1 'polypeptide(L)'
;MKSKLIHNISSYTLTQTEERLLCRGWDFCIEDNIKNFLDFETDLELNAMKIQSHCHESVFKLNCRNIHNASQQLMSTSKHKKIRNLSDEELVALKSLKSNKSIVICKADKGEQFQLLNNDKCHRERETELNKYIFSLVKDVNNPPKTKQQQQQQQQHTPTKNKKTTASTTTSKFTCFQSPP
;
A
#
# COMPACT_ATOMS: atom_id res chain seq x y z
N MET A 1 -18.90 -9.50 -7.13
CA MET A 1 -18.93 -8.01 -7.14
C MET A 1 -17.53 -7.54 -6.77
N LYS A 2 -16.81 -6.88 -7.69
CA LYS A 2 -15.44 -6.40 -7.41
C LYS A 2 -15.51 -5.33 -6.33
N SER A 3 -14.87 -5.58 -5.19
CA SER A 3 -14.62 -4.58 -4.15
C SER A 3 -14.04 -3.33 -4.80
N LYS A 4 -14.73 -2.19 -4.69
CA LYS A 4 -14.26 -0.91 -5.23
C LYS A 4 -12.84 -0.65 -4.70
N LEU A 5 -11.86 -0.72 -5.60
CA LEU A 5 -10.46 -0.46 -5.28
C LEU A 5 -10.23 1.02 -4.97
N ILE A 6 -11.19 1.88 -5.32
CA ILE A 6 -11.11 3.32 -5.20
C ILE A 6 -12.15 3.80 -4.19
N HIS A 7 -11.68 4.49 -3.16
CA HIS A 7 -12.52 5.22 -2.22
C HIS A 7 -12.46 6.70 -2.56
N ASN A 8 -13.53 7.23 -3.14
CA ASN A 8 -13.62 8.64 -3.45
C ASN A 8 -14.21 9.41 -2.25
N ILE A 9 -13.35 10.18 -1.58
CA ILE A 9 -13.68 11.05 -0.44
C ILE A 9 -13.61 12.54 -0.88
N SER A 10 -13.25 12.79 -2.13
CA SER A 10 -13.18 14.11 -2.73
C SER A 10 -14.55 14.59 -3.22
N SER A 11 -14.66 15.88 -3.51
CA SER A 11 -15.84 16.45 -4.16
C SER A 11 -15.83 16.25 -5.67
N TYR A 12 -14.78 15.64 -6.22
CA TYR A 12 -14.59 15.44 -7.66
C TYR A 12 -15.27 14.16 -8.12
N THR A 13 -16.10 14.28 -9.14
CA THR A 13 -16.75 13.12 -9.77
C THR A 13 -15.83 12.53 -10.82
N LEU A 14 -15.34 11.31 -10.57
CA LEU A 14 -14.55 10.56 -11.55
C LEU A 14 -15.42 10.13 -12.73
N THR A 15 -14.89 10.29 -13.93
CA THR A 15 -15.44 9.67 -15.13
C THR A 15 -15.17 8.16 -15.15
N GLN A 16 -15.93 7.40 -15.94
CA GLN A 16 -15.76 5.94 -16.04
C GLN A 16 -14.33 5.55 -16.49
N THR A 17 -13.72 6.35 -17.37
CA THR A 17 -12.34 6.13 -17.84
C THR A 17 -11.32 6.39 -16.73
N GLU A 18 -11.50 7.45 -15.94
CA GLU A 18 -10.64 7.74 -14.78
C GLU A 18 -10.78 6.66 -13.70
N GLU A 19 -11.99 6.19 -13.42
CA GLU A 19 -12.23 5.11 -12.45
C GLU A 19 -11.56 3.80 -12.92
N ARG A 20 -11.69 3.45 -14.21
CA ARG A 20 -11.02 2.28 -14.78
C ARG A 20 -9.49 2.40 -14.71
N LEU A 21 -8.96 3.57 -15.03
CA LEU A 21 -7.53 3.87 -14.96
C LEU A 21 -7.00 3.70 -13.54
N LEU A 22 -7.67 4.28 -12.55
CA LEU A 22 -7.28 4.19 -11.14
C LEU A 22 -7.48 2.78 -10.56
N CYS A 23 -8.45 2.01 -11.04
CA CYS A 23 -8.65 0.62 -10.64
C CYS A 23 -7.52 -0.30 -11.11
N ARG A 24 -6.80 0.10 -12.16
CA ARG A 24 -5.63 -0.61 -12.66
C ARG A 24 -4.40 -0.43 -11.76
N GLY A 25 -4.46 0.51 -10.83
CA GLY A 25 -3.43 0.72 -9.82
C GLY A 25 -2.08 1.10 -10.42
N TRP A 26 -1.02 0.38 -10.06
CA TRP A 26 0.35 0.66 -10.53
C TRP A 26 0.70 -0.06 -11.85
N ASP A 27 -0.23 -0.84 -12.42
CA ASP A 27 -0.01 -1.61 -13.65
C ASP A 27 -0.17 -0.76 -14.92
N PHE A 28 0.28 0.50 -14.88
CA PHE A 28 0.34 1.38 -16.05
C PHE A 28 1.78 1.74 -16.44
N CYS A 29 2.04 1.71 -17.72
CA CYS A 29 3.28 2.09 -18.37
C CYS A 29 2.95 3.25 -19.31
N ILE A 30 3.33 4.47 -18.90
CA ILE A 30 3.01 5.72 -19.60
C ILE A 30 3.84 5.82 -20.86
N GLU A 31 5.15 5.81 -20.70
CA GLU A 31 6.13 5.71 -21.77
C GLU A 31 7.39 5.13 -21.13
N ASP A 32 7.69 3.86 -21.39
CA ASP A 32 9.00 3.31 -21.07
C ASP A 32 9.70 2.86 -22.36
N ASN A 33 11.01 3.09 -22.36
CA ASN A 33 11.90 2.53 -23.35
C ASN A 33 12.74 1.49 -22.63
N ILE A 34 13.17 0.44 -23.31
CA ILE A 34 14.17 -0.47 -22.74
C ILE A 34 15.46 0.34 -22.58
N LYS A 35 15.70 0.88 -21.38
CA LYS A 35 16.84 1.77 -21.10
C LYS A 35 18.14 0.99 -20.92
N ASN A 36 18.05 -0.18 -20.29
CA ASN A 36 19.20 -1.03 -20.05
C ASN A 36 19.00 -2.41 -20.68
N PHE A 37 19.48 -2.55 -21.91
CA PHE A 37 19.40 -3.79 -22.68
C PHE A 37 20.18 -4.93 -22.02
N LEU A 38 21.30 -4.61 -21.37
CA LEU A 38 22.13 -5.59 -20.72
C LEU A 38 21.41 -6.23 -19.53
N ASP A 39 20.68 -5.43 -18.74
CA ASP A 39 19.87 -5.94 -17.62
C ASP A 39 18.74 -6.85 -18.14
N PHE A 40 18.09 -6.47 -19.24
CA PHE A 40 17.04 -7.28 -19.86
C PHE A 40 17.55 -8.65 -20.37
N GLU A 41 18.71 -8.67 -21.04
CA GLU A 41 19.35 -9.92 -21.46
C GLU A 41 19.76 -10.76 -20.25
N THR A 42 20.34 -10.13 -19.22
CA THR A 42 20.75 -10.81 -17.99
C THR A 42 19.56 -11.47 -17.29
N ASP A 43 18.41 -10.78 -17.21
CA ASP A 43 17.19 -11.32 -16.62
C ASP A 43 16.62 -12.51 -17.43
N LEU A 44 16.66 -12.42 -18.76
CA LEU A 44 16.25 -13.53 -19.63
C LEU A 44 17.15 -14.76 -19.45
N GLU A 45 18.46 -14.56 -19.39
CA GLU A 45 19.42 -15.64 -19.16
C GLU A 45 19.25 -16.27 -17.78
N LEU A 46 19.12 -15.47 -16.73
CA LEU A 46 18.85 -15.96 -15.37
C LEU A 46 17.56 -16.79 -15.30
N ASN A 47 16.53 -16.39 -16.04
CA ASN A 47 15.29 -17.15 -16.13
C ASN A 47 15.45 -18.43 -16.95
N ALA A 48 16.20 -18.40 -18.05
CA ALA A 48 16.51 -19.59 -18.85
C ALA A 48 17.27 -20.62 -18.01
N MET A 49 18.25 -20.20 -17.21
CA MET A 49 19.06 -21.07 -16.34
C MET A 49 18.22 -21.89 -15.36
N LYS A 50 17.07 -21.37 -14.89
CA LYS A 50 16.15 -22.13 -14.01
C LYS A 50 15.55 -23.37 -14.68
N ILE A 51 15.51 -23.39 -16.01
CA ILE A 51 14.94 -24.47 -16.82
C ILE A 51 16.00 -25.56 -17.09
N GLN A 52 17.29 -25.26 -16.92
CA GLN A 52 18.40 -26.17 -17.24
C GLN A 52 18.27 -27.52 -16.54
N SER A 53 17.93 -27.53 -15.25
CA SER A 53 17.76 -28.77 -14.47
C SER A 53 16.57 -29.62 -14.88
N HIS A 54 15.65 -29.07 -15.68
CA HIS A 54 14.39 -29.70 -16.06
C HIS A 54 14.38 -30.19 -17.51
N CYS A 55 15.48 -30.01 -18.26
CA CYS A 55 15.55 -30.41 -19.67
C CYS A 55 16.91 -31.01 -20.03
N HIS A 56 16.92 -31.83 -21.08
CA HIS A 56 18.15 -32.41 -21.61
C HIS A 56 19.04 -31.32 -22.23
N GLU A 57 20.37 -31.43 -22.09
CA GLU A 57 21.35 -30.41 -22.51
C GLU A 57 21.17 -29.93 -23.96
N SER A 58 20.85 -30.85 -24.89
CA SER A 58 20.60 -30.48 -26.29
C SER A 58 19.35 -29.61 -26.48
N VAL A 59 18.29 -29.87 -25.70
CA VAL A 59 17.05 -29.09 -25.69
C VAL A 59 17.28 -27.75 -25.01
N PHE A 60 18.05 -27.75 -23.92
CA PHE A 60 18.44 -26.53 -23.22
C PHE A 60 19.18 -25.56 -24.15
N LYS A 61 20.23 -26.04 -24.84
CA LYS A 61 20.99 -25.22 -25.81
C LYS A 61 20.11 -24.66 -26.93
N LEU A 62 19.18 -25.46 -27.45
CA LEU A 62 18.23 -25.01 -28.46
C LEU A 62 17.32 -23.91 -27.92
N ASN A 63 16.81 -24.07 -26.70
CA ASN A 63 15.97 -23.07 -26.03
C ASN A 63 16.75 -21.78 -25.76
N CYS A 64 17.98 -21.84 -25.26
CA CYS A 64 18.84 -20.67 -25.08
C CYS A 64 19.02 -19.90 -26.39
N ARG A 65 19.31 -20.61 -27.49
CA ARG A 65 19.44 -19.99 -28.81
C ARG A 65 18.13 -19.36 -29.29
N ASN A 66 16.99 -20.01 -29.06
CA ASN A 66 15.67 -19.48 -29.42
C ASN A 66 15.31 -18.23 -28.61
N ILE A 67 15.55 -18.26 -27.30
CA ILE A 67 15.36 -17.13 -26.38
C ILE A 67 16.25 -15.96 -26.81
N HIS A 68 17.53 -16.23 -27.09
CA HIS A 68 18.46 -15.21 -27.58
C HIS A 68 17.96 -14.60 -28.89
N ASN A 69 17.63 -15.41 -29.89
CA ASN A 69 17.12 -14.91 -31.18
C ASN A 69 15.83 -14.10 -31.02
N ALA A 70 14.88 -14.58 -30.21
CA ALA A 70 13.63 -13.88 -29.93
C ALA A 70 13.89 -12.55 -29.21
N SER A 71 14.81 -12.53 -28.25
CA SER A 71 15.21 -11.32 -27.54
C SER A 71 15.83 -10.30 -28.51
N GLN A 72 16.70 -10.72 -29.43
CA GLN A 72 17.31 -9.83 -30.43
C GLN A 72 16.29 -9.30 -31.44
N GLN A 73 15.32 -10.12 -31.85
CA GLN A 73 14.21 -9.65 -32.68
C GLN A 73 13.32 -8.65 -31.94
N LEU A 74 12.99 -8.91 -30.68
CA LEU A 74 12.25 -7.96 -29.86
C LEU A 74 13.04 -6.66 -29.70
N MET A 75 14.34 -6.74 -29.41
CA MET A 75 15.21 -5.58 -29.26
C MET A 75 15.27 -4.75 -30.54
N SER A 76 15.51 -5.36 -31.71
CA SER A 76 15.56 -4.65 -32.98
C SER A 76 14.25 -3.95 -33.34
N THR A 77 13.11 -4.57 -33.03
CA THR A 77 11.78 -4.03 -33.35
C THR A 77 11.27 -3.02 -32.33
N SER A 78 11.78 -3.05 -31.09
CA SER A 78 11.29 -2.23 -29.97
C SER A 78 12.27 -1.16 -29.47
N LYS A 79 13.54 -1.15 -29.92
CA LYS A 79 14.58 -0.19 -29.51
C LYS A 79 14.14 1.28 -29.56
N HIS A 80 13.23 1.60 -30.49
CA HIS A 80 12.69 2.95 -30.68
C HIS A 80 11.17 3.03 -30.48
N LYS A 81 10.52 1.92 -30.11
CA LYS A 81 9.08 1.92 -29.85
C LYS A 81 8.85 2.26 -28.40
N LYS A 82 8.08 3.33 -28.19
CA LYS A 82 7.53 3.64 -26.87
C LYS A 82 6.60 2.49 -26.47
N ILE A 83 6.94 1.79 -25.40
CA ILE A 83 6.04 0.80 -24.82
C ILE A 83 5.05 1.59 -23.97
N ARG A 84 3.77 1.46 -24.30
CA ARG A 84 2.67 2.07 -23.56
C ARG A 84 1.54 1.07 -23.49
N ASN A 85 0.98 0.89 -22.30
CA ASN A 85 -0.14 -0.04 -22.07
C ASN A 85 -1.48 0.69 -21.80
N LEU A 86 -1.51 2.01 -22.04
CA LEU A 86 -2.65 2.91 -21.86
C LEU A 86 -3.29 3.27 -23.21
N SER A 87 -4.61 3.30 -23.29
CA SER A 87 -5.31 3.84 -24.48
C SER A 87 -5.23 5.38 -24.54
N ASP A 88 -5.49 5.99 -25.70
CA ASP A 88 -5.40 7.46 -25.87
C ASP A 88 -6.36 8.20 -24.94
N GLU A 89 -7.56 7.65 -24.76
CA GLU A 89 -8.54 8.13 -23.80
C GLU A 89 -8.00 8.10 -22.36
N GLU A 90 -7.31 7.01 -21.98
CA GLU A 90 -6.74 6.84 -20.65
C GLU A 90 -5.57 7.80 -20.41
N LEU A 91 -4.78 8.10 -21.44
CA LEU A 91 -3.69 9.06 -21.35
C LEU A 91 -4.22 10.50 -21.21
N VAL A 92 -5.32 10.83 -21.87
CA VAL A 92 -6.02 12.11 -21.69
C VAL A 92 -6.60 12.19 -20.27
N ALA A 93 -7.26 11.14 -19.79
CA ALA A 93 -7.77 11.06 -18.43
C ALA A 93 -6.65 11.24 -17.38
N LEU A 94 -5.49 10.60 -17.58
CA LEU A 94 -4.34 10.76 -16.71
C LEU A 94 -3.81 12.20 -16.69
N LYS A 95 -3.73 12.84 -17.87
CA LYS A 95 -3.33 14.26 -17.98
C LYS A 95 -4.33 15.18 -17.29
N SER A 96 -5.63 14.89 -17.42
CA SER A 96 -6.70 15.62 -16.75
C SER A 96 -6.56 15.52 -15.22
N LEU A 97 -6.46 14.30 -14.69
CA LEU A 97 -6.27 14.04 -13.26
C LEU A 97 -5.01 14.72 -12.72
N LYS A 98 -3.88 14.64 -13.45
CA LYS A 98 -2.61 15.29 -13.05
C LYS A 98 -2.73 16.83 -13.03
N SER A 99 -3.50 17.40 -13.95
CA SER A 99 -3.68 18.85 -14.05
C SER A 99 -4.61 19.39 -12.95
N ASN A 100 -5.46 18.51 -12.38
CA ASN A 100 -6.37 18.87 -11.32
C ASN A 100 -5.65 18.98 -9.96
N LYS A 101 -5.35 20.22 -9.55
CA LYS A 101 -4.70 20.51 -8.26
C LYS A 101 -5.64 20.42 -7.05
N SER A 102 -6.95 20.26 -7.26
CA SER A 102 -7.94 20.19 -6.18
C SER A 102 -8.05 18.80 -5.55
N ILE A 103 -7.51 17.79 -6.20
CA ILE A 103 -7.58 16.39 -5.77
C ILE A 103 -6.18 15.82 -5.51
N VAL A 104 -6.10 14.89 -4.56
CA VAL A 104 -4.91 14.13 -4.23
C VAL A 104 -5.27 12.65 -4.29
N ILE A 105 -4.49 11.89 -5.07
CA ILE A 105 -4.61 10.43 -5.16
C ILE A 105 -3.56 9.81 -4.25
N CYS A 106 -3.99 9.15 -3.18
CA CYS A 106 -3.13 8.48 -2.21
C CYS A 106 -3.32 6.97 -2.28
N LYS A 107 -2.25 6.21 -1.98
CA LYS A 107 -2.38 4.79 -1.64
C LYS A 107 -3.00 4.69 -0.25
N ALA A 108 -3.96 3.78 -0.07
CA ALA A 108 -4.49 3.46 1.25
C ALA A 108 -3.46 2.66 2.06
N ASP A 109 -3.40 2.87 3.37
CA ASP A 109 -2.46 2.18 4.27
C ASP A 109 -2.65 0.65 4.29
N LYS A 110 -3.84 0.16 3.93
CA LYS A 110 -4.18 -1.27 3.91
C LYS A 110 -4.62 -1.70 2.51
N GLY A 111 -3.75 -2.47 1.84
CA GLY A 111 -4.02 -3.11 0.55
C GLY A 111 -3.65 -2.27 -0.68
N GLU A 112 -4.09 -2.73 -1.85
CA GLU A 112 -3.90 -2.07 -3.15
C GLU A 112 -5.05 -1.10 -3.47
N GLN A 113 -5.56 -0.41 -2.45
CA GLN A 113 -6.67 0.53 -2.62
C GLN A 113 -6.14 1.96 -2.77
N PHE A 114 -6.89 2.77 -3.51
CA PHE A 114 -6.59 4.18 -3.74
C PHE A 114 -7.66 5.05 -3.09
N GLN A 115 -7.22 6.13 -2.44
CA GLN A 115 -8.10 7.13 -1.87
C GLN A 115 -7.96 8.42 -2.66
N LEU A 116 -9.11 8.97 -3.10
CA LEU A 116 -9.18 10.28 -3.72
C LEU A 116 -9.65 11.29 -2.67
N LEU A 117 -8.83 12.30 -2.40
CA LEU A 117 -9.05 13.30 -1.35
C LEU A 117 -9.04 14.71 -1.94
N ASN A 118 -9.76 15.65 -1.32
CA ASN A 118 -9.58 17.07 -1.63
C ASN A 118 -8.24 17.55 -1.06
N ASN A 119 -7.53 18.38 -1.83
CA ASN A 119 -6.19 18.88 -1.47
C ASN A 119 -6.19 19.60 -0.10
N ASP A 120 -7.14 20.52 0.10
CA ASP A 120 -7.26 21.26 1.36
C ASP A 120 -7.60 20.38 2.56
N LYS A 121 -8.22 19.22 2.33
CA LYS A 121 -8.57 18.26 3.39
C LYS A 121 -7.37 17.38 3.73
N CYS A 122 -6.62 16.94 2.70
CA CYS A 122 -5.40 16.15 2.85
C CYS A 122 -4.32 16.89 3.66
N HIS A 123 -4.10 18.18 3.37
CA HIS A 123 -3.14 18.99 4.13
C HIS A 123 -3.56 19.16 5.60
N ARG A 124 -4.83 19.48 5.85
CA ARG A 124 -5.35 19.65 7.22
C ARG A 124 -5.33 18.37 8.04
N GLU A 125 -5.64 17.21 7.44
CA GLU A 125 -5.59 15.92 8.13
C GLU A 125 -4.15 15.52 8.48
N ARG A 126 -3.17 15.69 7.56
CA ARG A 126 -1.75 15.48 7.88
C ARG A 126 -1.24 16.42 8.96
N GLU A 127 -1.58 17.71 8.87
CA GLU A 127 -1.16 18.70 9.85
C GLU A 127 -1.74 18.38 11.24
N THR A 128 -3.00 17.93 11.31
CA THR A 128 -3.63 17.51 12.56
C THR A 128 -2.96 16.27 13.16
N GLU A 129 -2.66 15.26 12.36
CA GLU A 129 -1.96 14.05 12.83
C GLU A 129 -0.52 14.36 13.26
N LEU A 130 0.20 15.19 12.50
CA LEU A 130 1.54 15.65 12.87
C LEU A 130 1.51 16.44 14.19
N ASN A 131 0.52 17.33 14.35
CA ASN A 131 0.34 18.09 15.58
C ASN A 131 0.01 17.17 16.77
N LYS A 132 -0.87 16.17 16.60
CA LYS A 132 -1.13 15.16 17.66
C LYS A 132 0.14 14.45 18.09
N TYR A 133 0.98 14.03 17.14
CA TYR A 133 2.25 13.36 17.42
C TYR A 133 3.25 14.28 18.13
N ILE A 134 3.39 15.52 17.67
CA ILE A 134 4.22 16.52 18.36
C ILE A 134 3.72 16.73 19.80
N PHE A 135 2.41 16.84 20.01
CA PHE A 135 1.84 16.99 21.35
C PHE A 135 2.01 15.75 22.24
N SER A 136 2.01 14.52 21.70
CA SER A 136 2.32 13.33 22.50
C SER A 136 3.78 13.34 22.95
N LEU A 137 4.72 13.70 22.06
CA LEU A 137 6.13 13.81 22.42
C LEU A 137 6.38 14.87 23.51
N VAL A 138 5.70 16.01 23.43
CA VAL A 138 5.82 17.08 24.45
C VAL A 138 5.20 16.67 25.79
N LYS A 139 4.14 15.83 25.80
CA LYS A 139 3.55 15.32 27.05
C LYS A 139 4.44 14.29 27.74
N ASP A 140 5.17 13.49 26.98
CA ASP A 140 6.08 12.48 27.53
C ASP A 140 7.34 13.09 28.16
N VAL A 141 7.77 14.27 27.68
CA VAL A 141 8.88 15.04 28.28
C VAL A 141 8.46 15.71 29.59
N ASN A 142 7.21 16.13 29.73
CA ASN A 142 6.71 16.87 30.90
C ASN A 142 6.17 16.00 32.04
N ASN A 143 6.09 14.68 31.85
CA ASN A 143 5.70 13.72 32.89
C ASN A 143 6.84 12.71 33.11
N PRO A 144 7.87 13.04 33.90
CA PRO A 144 8.90 12.07 34.24
C PRO A 144 8.25 10.87 34.98
N PRO A 145 8.69 9.63 34.69
CA PRO A 145 8.14 8.46 35.33
C PRO A 145 8.35 8.57 36.84
N LYS A 146 7.24 8.54 37.60
CA LYS A 146 7.29 8.49 39.07
C LYS A 146 8.17 7.32 39.48
N THR A 147 9.32 7.64 40.06
CA THR A 147 10.30 6.68 40.54
C THR A 147 9.61 5.74 41.52
N LYS A 148 9.87 4.43 41.40
CA LYS A 148 9.28 3.34 42.21
C LYS A 148 9.45 3.49 43.74
N GLN A 149 10.15 4.52 44.22
CA GLN A 149 10.36 4.79 45.64
C GLN A 149 9.15 5.38 46.37
N GLN A 150 8.16 5.97 45.69
CA GLN A 150 6.97 6.50 46.38
C GLN A 150 5.85 5.47 46.64
N GLN A 151 5.89 4.28 46.02
CA GLN A 151 4.87 3.24 46.25
C GLN A 151 5.13 2.35 47.49
N GLN A 152 6.31 2.42 48.10
CA GLN A 152 6.59 1.66 49.34
C GLN A 152 6.21 2.40 50.63
N GLN A 153 6.02 3.73 50.60
CA GLN A 153 5.66 4.49 51.80
C GLN A 153 4.14 4.63 52.04
N GLN A 154 3.28 4.19 51.10
CA GLN A 154 1.81 4.21 51.30
C GLN A 154 1.20 2.85 51.66
N GLN A 155 2.00 1.78 51.83
CA GLN A 155 1.50 0.48 52.28
C GLN A 155 1.51 0.27 53.81
N GLN A 156 1.92 1.26 54.59
CA GLN A 156 1.86 1.20 56.05
C GLN A 156 0.92 2.29 56.57
N HIS A 157 -0.39 2.05 56.51
CA HIS A 157 -1.39 2.50 57.50
C HIS A 157 -2.79 2.20 56.95
N THR A 158 -3.19 0.93 57.03
CA THR A 158 -4.60 0.56 57.12
C THR A 158 -5.03 0.57 58.58
N PRO A 159 -6.22 1.13 58.88
CA PRO A 159 -7.10 0.46 59.81
C PRO A 159 -8.42 0.10 59.12
N THR A 160 -8.73 -1.19 59.24
CA THR A 160 -10.03 -1.84 59.05
C THR A 160 -11.19 -1.08 59.71
N LYS A 161 -12.32 -0.91 59.00
CA LYS A 161 -13.62 -1.53 59.33
C LYS A 161 -14.79 -1.11 58.40
N ASN A 162 -15.65 -2.10 58.17
CA ASN A 162 -17.11 -2.06 57.98
C ASN A 162 -17.77 -1.74 56.62
N LYS A 163 -18.03 -2.81 55.86
CA LYS A 163 -19.36 -3.41 55.54
C LYS A 163 -20.58 -2.46 55.37
N LYS A 164 -21.03 -2.25 54.13
CA LYS A 164 -22.45 -2.16 53.67
C LYS A 164 -22.47 -2.08 52.13
N THR A 165 -22.76 -3.18 51.42
CA THR A 165 -24.05 -3.55 50.80
C THR A 165 -24.78 -2.41 50.06
N THR A 166 -24.81 -2.50 48.71
CA THR A 166 -25.94 -2.32 47.76
C THR A 166 -25.34 -2.33 46.34
N ALA A 167 -25.55 -3.39 45.55
CA ALA A 167 -26.66 -3.61 44.60
C ALA A 167 -26.35 -3.09 43.17
N SER A 168 -26.33 -4.06 42.24
CA SER A 168 -26.71 -3.99 40.81
C SER A 168 -25.95 -3.00 39.90
N THR A 169 -25.51 -3.32 38.69
CA THR A 169 -26.27 -3.99 37.62
C THR A 169 -25.31 -4.27 36.43
N THR A 170 -25.62 -5.34 35.68
CA THR A 170 -25.46 -5.47 34.21
C THR A 170 -24.07 -5.51 33.55
N THR A 171 -23.67 -6.68 33.01
CA THR A 171 -23.86 -7.07 31.59
C THR A 171 -22.72 -7.97 31.08
N SER A 172 -23.13 -9.14 30.57
CA SER A 172 -22.56 -9.90 29.46
C SER A 172 -21.08 -10.28 29.47
N LYS A 173 -20.84 -11.58 29.74
CA LYS A 173 -19.76 -12.35 29.11
C LYS A 173 -20.40 -13.47 28.31
N PHE A 174 -20.53 -13.28 27.00
CA PHE A 174 -20.65 -14.38 26.05
C PHE A 174 -19.24 -14.77 25.60
N THR A 175 -18.81 -15.94 26.01
CA THR A 175 -17.76 -16.73 25.37
C THR A 175 -18.40 -17.51 24.22
N CYS A 176 -17.81 -17.50 23.04
CA CYS A 176 -17.59 -18.77 22.34
C CYS A 176 -16.52 -18.65 21.26
N PHE A 177 -15.57 -19.55 21.38
CA PHE A 177 -14.59 -19.97 20.40
C PHE A 177 -15.24 -21.00 19.46
N GLN A 178 -14.63 -21.17 18.29
CA GLN A 178 -14.69 -22.30 17.36
C GLN A 178 -15.69 -22.28 16.19
N SER A 179 -15.07 -22.12 15.03
CA SER A 179 -15.40 -22.53 13.66
C SER A 179 -15.64 -24.06 13.51
N PRO A 180 -15.72 -24.59 12.27
CA PRO A 180 -16.85 -24.64 11.34
C PRO A 180 -17.32 -26.10 11.12
N PRO A 181 -18.31 -26.33 10.26
CA PRO A 181 -17.98 -27.01 8.99
C PRO A 181 -18.51 -26.29 7.74
#